data_AF-A0A964B7K3-F1
#
_entry.id   AF-A0A964B7K3-F1
#
_cell.length_a   1.000
_cell.length_b   1.000
_cell.length_c   1.000
_cell.angle_alpha   90.00
_cell.angle_beta   90.00
_cell.angle_gamma   90.00
#
_symmetry.space_group_name_H-M   'P 1'
#
loop_
_entity.id
_entity.type
_entity.pdbx_description
1 polymer ?
#
loop_
_entity_poly.entity_id
_entity_poly.type
_entity_poly.pdbx_seq_one_letter_code
_entity_poly.pdbx_strand_id
1 'polypeptide(L)'
;MSFTRRFVMRAAGMAVSGAIALSAFGAKAADDTIKVGILHSLSGTMAISETTLKDVMLMLIEEQNKKGGLLGKKLEAVVVDPASNWPLFAEKA
;
A
#
# COMPACT_ATOMS: atom_id res chain seq x y z
N MET A 1 16.83 -48.46 20.14
CA MET A 1 17.48 -47.14 20.34
C MET A 1 16.64 -46.32 21.31
N SER A 2 17.10 -46.10 22.53
CA SER A 2 16.40 -45.30 23.55
C SER A 2 16.83 -43.83 23.40
N PHE A 3 15.95 -42.99 22.84
CA PHE A 3 16.19 -41.55 22.81
C PHE A 3 15.97 -40.97 24.21
N THR A 4 17.04 -40.49 24.83
CA THR A 4 17.03 -39.98 26.20
C THR A 4 16.36 -38.60 26.27
N ARG A 5 15.55 -38.34 27.31
CA ARG A 5 14.82 -37.07 27.55
C ARG A 5 15.68 -35.79 27.42
N ARG A 6 16.98 -35.88 27.70
CA ARG A 6 17.95 -34.77 27.52
C ARG A 6 18.16 -34.36 26.05
N PHE A 7 18.04 -35.31 25.12
CA PHE A 7 18.13 -35.03 23.68
C PHE A 7 16.90 -34.23 23.21
N VAL A 8 15.71 -34.59 23.70
CA VAL A 8 14.45 -33.90 23.41
C VAL A 8 14.46 -32.47 23.94
N MET A 9 14.93 -32.24 25.17
CA MET A 9 15.01 -30.88 25.74
C MET A 9 15.98 -29.96 24.99
N ARG A 10 17.14 -30.48 24.54
CA ARG A 10 18.12 -29.68 23.79
C ARG A 10 17.63 -29.33 22.38
N ALA A 11 16.97 -30.29 21.71
CA ALA A 11 16.34 -30.05 20.41
C ALA A 11 15.22 -29.00 20.52
N ALA A 12 14.42 -29.04 21.57
CA ALA A 12 13.37 -28.04 21.81
C ALA A 12 13.94 -26.62 22.03
N GLY A 13 15.02 -26.47 22.80
CA GLY A 13 15.65 -25.16 23.03
C GLY A 13 16.26 -24.54 21.76
N MET A 14 16.87 -25.35 20.89
CA MET A 14 17.39 -24.89 19.60
C MET A 14 16.27 -24.53 18.61
N ALA A 15 15.17 -25.27 18.60
CA ALA A 15 14.02 -24.97 17.74
C ALA A 15 13.35 -23.64 18.12
N VAL A 16 13.20 -23.36 19.42
CA VAL A 16 12.61 -22.10 19.90
C VAL A 16 13.52 -20.90 19.57
N SER A 17 14.83 -21.05 19.74
CA SER A 17 15.79 -19.97 19.45
C SER A 17 15.87 -19.66 17.94
N GLY A 18 15.80 -20.69 17.08
CA GLY A 18 15.76 -20.51 15.63
C GLY A 18 14.48 -19.84 15.12
N ALA A 19 13.34 -20.12 15.75
CA ALA A 19 12.07 -19.50 15.39
C ALA A 19 12.02 -17.99 15.72
N ILE A 20 12.65 -17.57 16.82
CA ILE A 20 12.74 -16.16 17.23
C ILE A 20 13.69 -15.38 16.32
N ALA A 21 14.78 -16.01 15.85
CA ALA A 21 15.70 -15.39 14.89
C ALA A 21 15.03 -15.14 13.53
N LEU A 22 14.17 -16.05 13.05
CA LEU A 22 13.45 -15.87 11.78
C LEU A 22 12.40 -14.75 11.83
N SER A 23 11.75 -14.55 12.98
CA SER A 23 10.72 -13.51 13.13
C SER A 23 11.32 -12.10 13.30
N ALA A 24 12.55 -11.98 13.80
CA ALA A 24 13.24 -10.71 13.98
C ALA A 24 13.72 -10.07 12.65
N PHE A 25 13.87 -10.85 11.58
CA PHE A 25 14.34 -10.38 10.27
C PHE A 25 13.30 -10.53 9.16
N GLY A 26 12.01 -10.58 9.51
CA GLY A 26 10.93 -10.60 8.52
C GLY A 26 11.04 -9.40 7.58
N ALA A 27 11.41 -9.65 6.32
CA ALA A 27 11.45 -8.64 5.28
C ALA A 27 10.07 -8.00 5.17
N LYS A 28 9.98 -6.68 5.36
CA LYS A 28 8.73 -5.96 5.07
C LYS A 28 8.52 -6.01 3.56
N ALA A 29 7.49 -6.74 3.13
CA ALA A 29 7.04 -6.68 1.75
C ALA A 29 6.77 -5.22 1.39
N ALA A 30 7.35 -4.74 0.30
CA ALA A 30 7.04 -3.42 -0.23
C ALA A 30 5.57 -3.40 -0.65
N ASP A 31 4.85 -2.34 -0.27
CA ASP A 31 3.40 -2.18 -0.47
C ASP A 31 2.97 -2.67 -1.87
N ASP A 32 1.92 -3.49 -1.94
CA ASP A 32 1.54 -4.21 -3.17
C ASP A 32 0.98 -3.28 -4.26
N THR A 33 0.69 -2.04 -3.91
CA THR A 33 0.09 -1.02 -4.78
C THR A 33 0.96 0.23 -4.88
N ILE A 34 0.76 0.98 -5.96
CA ILE A 34 1.28 2.34 -6.14
C ILE A 34 0.12 3.30 -5.92
N LYS A 35 0.18 4.09 -4.86
CA LYS A 35 -0.85 5.10 -4.56
C LYS A 35 -0.68 6.31 -5.47
N VAL A 36 -1.77 6.76 -6.06
CA VAL A 36 -1.84 7.93 -6.94
C VAL A 36 -2.79 8.94 -6.30
N GLY A 37 -2.22 10.03 -5.77
CA GLY A 37 -2.98 11.15 -5.26
C GLY A 37 -3.65 11.94 -6.38
N ILE A 38 -4.96 12.11 -6.31
CA ILE A 38 -5.77 12.93 -7.21
C ILE A 38 -6.34 14.08 -6.38
N LEU A 39 -5.62 15.20 -6.35
CA LEU A 39 -6.01 16.42 -5.67
C LEU A 39 -6.70 17.33 -6.68
N HIS A 40 -8.00 17.15 -6.85
CA HIS A 40 -8.83 18.00 -7.69
C HIS A 40 -9.90 18.66 -6.83
N SER A 41 -10.24 19.91 -7.11
CA SER A 41 -11.32 20.65 -6.46
C SER A 41 -12.66 20.04 -6.85
N LEU A 42 -13.20 19.15 -6.00
CA LEU A 42 -14.52 18.54 -6.20
C LEU A 42 -15.63 19.39 -5.58
N SER A 43 -15.26 20.39 -4.79
CA SER A 43 -16.11 21.48 -4.33
C SER A 43 -15.47 22.86 -4.59
N GLY A 44 -16.25 23.92 -4.38
CA GLY A 44 -15.84 25.30 -4.67
C GLY A 44 -16.04 25.70 -6.14
N THR A 45 -15.36 26.77 -6.56
CA THR A 45 -15.58 27.39 -7.88
C THR A 45 -15.11 26.54 -9.06
N MET A 46 -14.21 25.59 -8.84
CA MET A 46 -13.65 24.73 -9.89
C MET A 46 -14.31 23.34 -10.00
N ALA A 47 -15.31 23.04 -9.15
CA ALA A 47 -15.97 21.73 -9.08
C ALA A 47 -16.48 21.21 -10.43
N ILE A 48 -17.10 22.08 -11.23
CA ILE A 48 -17.67 21.70 -12.53
C ILE A 48 -16.57 21.27 -13.52
N SER A 49 -15.45 22.00 -13.57
CA SER A 49 -14.35 21.68 -14.48
C SER A 49 -13.55 20.46 -14.03
N GLU A 50 -13.34 20.31 -12.73
CA GLU A 50 -12.39 19.32 -12.20
C GLU A 50 -13.01 17.95 -11.90
N THR A 51 -14.34 17.86 -11.76
CA THR A 51 -15.04 16.57 -11.61
C THR A 51 -14.77 15.66 -12.81
N THR A 52 -14.93 16.19 -14.03
CA THR A 52 -14.64 15.46 -15.28
C THR A 52 -13.18 15.01 -15.34
N LEU A 53 -12.24 15.85 -14.86
CA LEU A 53 -10.82 15.49 -14.82
C LEU A 53 -10.55 14.34 -13.84
N LYS A 54 -11.20 14.35 -12.66
CA LYS A 54 -11.13 13.22 -11.71
C LYS A 54 -11.70 11.95 -12.34
N ASP A 55 -12.81 12.02 -13.08
CA ASP A 55 -13.41 10.86 -13.73
C ASP A 55 -12.48 10.24 -14.78
N VAL A 56 -11.85 11.08 -15.60
CA VAL A 56 -10.84 10.63 -16.57
C VAL A 56 -9.65 9.97 -15.86
N MET A 57 -9.17 10.53 -14.76
CA MET A 57 -8.07 9.91 -14.00
C MET A 57 -8.44 8.52 -13.45
N LEU A 58 -9.65 8.36 -12.90
CA LEU A 58 -10.13 7.06 -12.42
C LEU A 58 -10.26 6.04 -13.57
N MET A 59 -10.79 6.47 -14.71
CA MET A 59 -10.88 5.64 -15.92
C MET A 59 -9.49 5.16 -16.38
N LEU A 60 -8.52 6.07 -16.47
CA LEU A 60 -7.16 5.74 -16.91
C LEU A 60 -6.44 4.81 -15.92
N ILE A 61 -6.64 5.00 -14.62
CA ILE A 61 -6.12 4.10 -13.59
C ILE A 61 -6.71 2.69 -13.74
N GLU A 62 -8.02 2.60 -13.97
CA GLU A 62 -8.70 1.33 -14.19
C GLU A 62 -8.15 0.62 -15.45
N GLU A 63 -8.04 1.35 -16.57
CA GLU A 63 -7.45 0.83 -17.80
C GLU A 63 -6.01 0.35 -17.61
N GLN A 64 -5.18 1.13 -16.92
CA GLN A 64 -3.80 0.74 -16.66
C GLN A 64 -3.74 -0.52 -15.79
N ASN A 65 -4.60 -0.61 -14.79
CA ASN A 65 -4.72 -1.80 -13.96
C ASN A 65 -5.17 -3.02 -14.77
N LYS A 66 -6.09 -2.86 -15.72
CA LYS A 66 -6.50 -3.93 -16.66
C LYS A 66 -5.33 -4.39 -17.55
N LYS A 67 -4.39 -3.50 -17.88
CA LYS A 67 -3.15 -3.80 -18.61
C LYS A 67 -2.03 -4.42 -17.76
N GLY A 68 -2.31 -4.77 -16.50
CA GLY A 68 -1.34 -5.39 -15.59
C GLY A 68 -0.70 -4.42 -14.59
N GLY A 69 -1.17 -3.18 -14.52
CA GLY A 69 -0.64 -2.16 -13.61
C GLY A 69 0.66 -1.54 -14.11
N LEU A 70 1.49 -1.05 -13.19
CA LEU A 70 2.78 -0.41 -13.49
C LEU A 70 3.87 -1.08 -12.65
N LEU A 71 4.98 -1.48 -13.29
CA LEU A 71 6.09 -2.19 -12.63
C LEU A 71 5.63 -3.45 -11.85
N GLY A 72 4.59 -4.14 -12.34
CA GLY A 72 4.00 -5.30 -11.69
C GLY A 72 3.13 -5.00 -10.47
N LYS A 73 2.82 -3.73 -10.20
CA LYS A 73 1.98 -3.27 -9.08
C LYS A 73 0.70 -2.64 -9.59
N LYS A 74 -0.40 -2.80 -8.85
CA LYS A 74 -1.67 -2.13 -9.15
C LYS A 74 -1.62 -0.66 -8.69
N LEU A 75 -2.24 0.22 -9.47
CA LEU A 75 -2.45 1.61 -9.09
C LEU A 75 -3.67 1.72 -8.17
N GLU A 76 -3.53 2.48 -7.10
CA GLU A 76 -4.60 2.77 -6.14
C GLU A 76 -4.87 4.27 -6.14
N ALA A 77 -6.08 4.69 -6.54
CA ALA A 77 -6.45 6.09 -6.57
C ALA A 77 -6.78 6.60 -5.17
N VAL A 78 -6.14 7.68 -4.75
CA VAL A 78 -6.45 8.40 -3.51
C VAL A 78 -7.01 9.77 -3.89
N VAL A 79 -8.34 9.89 -3.85
CA VAL A 79 -9.04 11.13 -4.25
C VAL A 79 -9.20 12.05 -3.05
N VAL A 80 -8.81 13.30 -3.22
CA VAL A 80 -8.85 14.34 -2.19
C VAL A 80 -9.49 15.59 -2.80
N ASP A 81 -10.38 16.24 -2.05
CA ASP A 81 -11.02 17.50 -2.42
C ASP A 81 -10.42 18.68 -1.64
N PRO A 82 -9.63 19.56 -2.28
CA PRO A 82 -9.12 20.79 -1.67
C PRO A 82 -10.07 21.99 -1.81
N ALA A 83 -11.28 21.82 -2.34
CA ALA A 83 -12.33 22.83 -2.37
C ALA A 83 -11.97 24.16 -3.09
N SER A 84 -11.15 24.11 -4.14
CA SER A 84 -10.62 25.31 -4.83
C SER A 84 -9.81 26.24 -3.91
N ASN A 85 -9.26 25.70 -2.82
CA ASN A 85 -8.58 26.46 -1.77
C ASN A 85 -7.09 26.09 -1.73
N TRP A 86 -6.23 27.03 -2.12
CA TRP A 86 -4.78 26.80 -2.25
C TRP A 86 -4.10 26.29 -0.97
N PRO A 87 -4.38 26.83 0.23
CA PRO A 87 -3.91 26.24 1.50
C PRO A 87 -4.28 24.76 1.69
N LEU A 88 -5.50 24.35 1.33
CA LEU A 88 -5.93 22.96 1.48
C LEU A 88 -5.20 22.01 0.51
N PHE A 89 -4.72 22.49 -0.63
CA PHE A 89 -3.85 21.69 -1.50
C PHE A 89 -2.53 21.36 -0.81
N ALA A 90 -1.93 22.33 -0.10
CA ALA A 90 -0.68 22.12 0.61
C ALA A 90 -0.84 21.23 1.85
N GLU A 91 -1.96 21.33 2.56
CA GLU A 91 -2.26 20.51 3.74
C GLU A 91 -2.52 19.03 3.39
N LYS A 92 -3.11 18.77 2.22
CA LYS A 92 -3.63 17.44 1.86
C LYS A 92 -2.77 16.69 0.82
N ALA A 93 -1.63 17.26 0.42
CA ALA A 93 -0.69 16.68 -0.54
C ALA A 93 0.23 15.60 0.07
#